data_AF-A0A2W6AUD1-F1
#
_entry.id   AF-A0A2W6AUD1-F1
#
_cell.length_a   1.000
_cell.length_b   1.000
_cell.length_c   1.000
_cell.angle_alpha   90.00
_cell.angle_beta   90.00
_cell.angle_gamma   90.00
#
_symmetry.space_group_name_H-M   'P 1'
#
loop_
_entity.id
_entity.type
_entity.pdbx_description
1 polymer ?
#
loop_
_entity_poly.entity_id
_entity_poly.type
_entity_poly.pdbx_seq_one_letter_code
_entity_poly.pdbx_strand_id
1 'polypeptide(L)'
;MADTGVLLATAGTPTGPTEAGAMSEIIWIIDEVTGSLLAEGLAAEEASALSDDLLPAGREFGCAHPLTVLPPPTVPNEDCSQVPRLRVAGYYHHSLIEGPGRRSSLLVVGCTIGCRGCWTSWLHPEDVGVSAPVDRLADALLDPAYERDGVSILGGEPMQQPEGLLALVQALRARGCTHILVYSGYTYERLQRMAEREPAIGSLLDDINVLIDGPYIEKLATAAGPWTGSGNQRVLVFEAGVPRPWQET
;
A
#
# COMPACT_ATOMS: atom_id res chain seq x y z
N MET A 1 -57.48 -76.79 30.37
CA MET A 1 -58.86 -76.28 30.27
C MET A 1 -58.79 -74.77 30.21
N ALA A 2 -59.43 -74.19 29.18
CA ALA A 2 -59.95 -72.83 29.07
C ALA A 2 -59.01 -71.62 29.29
N ASP A 3 -58.55 -71.07 28.17
CA ASP A 3 -58.84 -69.72 27.65
C ASP A 3 -59.64 -68.72 28.53
N THR A 4 -59.15 -67.47 28.63
CA THR A 4 -59.91 -66.20 28.45
C THR A 4 -59.01 -64.98 28.75
N GLY A 5 -58.96 -64.03 27.83
CA GLY A 5 -58.18 -62.78 27.94
C GLY A 5 -58.87 -61.63 28.68
N VAL A 6 -58.19 -60.49 28.74
CA VAL A 6 -58.64 -59.10 28.43
C VAL A 6 -57.55 -58.07 28.84
N LEU A 7 -57.52 -56.96 28.10
CA LEU A 7 -56.49 -55.95 27.90
C LEU A 7 -56.24 -54.88 29.01
N LEU A 8 -55.01 -54.33 28.94
CA LEU A 8 -54.53 -52.93 29.09
C LEU A 8 -54.65 -52.17 30.43
N ALA A 9 -53.47 -51.78 30.95
CA ALA A 9 -53.23 -50.45 31.49
C ALA A 9 -51.81 -49.99 31.10
N THR A 10 -51.72 -48.85 30.42
CA THR A 10 -50.50 -48.14 30.04
C THR A 10 -49.92 -47.37 31.22
N ALA A 11 -48.61 -47.49 31.45
CA ALA A 11 -47.84 -46.50 32.19
C ALA A 11 -46.45 -46.40 31.57
N GLY A 12 -46.15 -45.22 31.01
CA GLY A 12 -44.96 -44.95 30.23
C GLY A 12 -43.67 -45.05 31.04
N THR A 13 -42.63 -45.48 30.34
CA THR A 13 -41.23 -45.41 30.78
C THR A 13 -40.83 -43.95 30.95
N PRO A 14 -40.14 -43.56 32.03
CA PRO A 14 -39.59 -42.21 32.13
C PRO A 14 -38.42 -42.08 31.15
N THR A 15 -38.66 -41.40 30.03
CA THR A 15 -37.59 -40.85 29.20
C THR A 15 -36.91 -39.73 29.99
N GLY A 16 -35.66 -39.94 30.36
CA GLY A 16 -34.81 -38.88 30.91
C GLY A 16 -34.67 -37.72 29.91
N PRO A 17 -34.26 -36.53 30.36
CA PRO A 17 -34.05 -35.40 29.48
C PRO A 17 -32.99 -35.76 28.44
N THR A 18 -33.36 -35.61 27.17
CA THR A 18 -32.48 -35.61 26.01
C THR A 18 -31.32 -34.66 26.29
N GLU A 19 -30.07 -35.14 26.21
CA GLU A 19 -28.89 -34.30 26.18
C GLU A 19 -29.08 -33.27 25.07
N ALA A 20 -29.24 -32.00 25.45
CA ALA A 20 -29.14 -30.89 24.53
C ALA A 20 -27.73 -30.98 23.90
N GLY A 21 -27.67 -31.14 22.58
CA GLY A 21 -26.42 -31.32 21.84
C GLY A 21 -25.41 -30.26 22.27
N ALA A 22 -24.28 -30.71 22.81
CA ALA A 22 -23.18 -29.83 23.15
C ALA A 22 -22.78 -29.07 21.88
N MET A 23 -22.89 -27.74 21.91
CA MET A 23 -22.39 -26.91 20.82
C MET A 23 -20.88 -27.06 20.79
N SER A 24 -20.33 -27.53 19.66
CA SER A 24 -18.89 -27.55 19.44
C SER A 24 -18.40 -26.12 19.26
N GLU A 25 -17.46 -25.70 20.11
CA GLU A 25 -16.75 -24.43 19.97
C GLU A 25 -15.47 -24.68 19.16
N ILE A 26 -15.26 -23.86 18.13
CA ILE A 26 -14.06 -23.87 17.30
C ILE A 26 -13.38 -22.52 17.49
N ILE A 27 -12.10 -22.54 17.87
CA ILE A 27 -11.30 -21.33 18.08
C ILE A 27 -10.29 -21.22 16.95
N TRP A 28 -10.29 -20.10 16.24
CA TRP A 28 -9.31 -19.77 15.20
C TRP A 28 -8.23 -18.86 15.79
N ILE A 29 -6.97 -19.21 15.59
CA ILE A 29 -5.80 -18.47 16.12
C ILE A 29 -4.92 -18.07 14.94
N ILE A 30 -4.56 -16.80 14.85
CA ILE A 30 -3.57 -16.29 13.89
C ILE A 30 -2.25 -16.09 14.66
N ASP A 31 -1.21 -16.81 14.27
CA ASP A 31 0.14 -16.58 14.77
C ASP A 31 0.71 -15.34 14.08
N GLU A 32 0.87 -14.25 14.83
CA GLU A 32 1.36 -12.97 14.30
C GLU A 32 2.85 -13.00 13.87
N VAL A 33 3.62 -14.00 14.31
CA VAL A 33 5.05 -14.15 13.96
C VAL A 33 5.22 -14.96 12.70
N THR A 34 4.49 -16.07 12.57
CA THR A 34 4.61 -16.97 11.42
C THR A 34 3.54 -16.74 10.33
N GLY A 35 2.47 -16.02 10.65
CA GLY A 35 1.30 -15.83 9.78
C GLY A 35 0.40 -17.07 9.67
N SER A 36 0.64 -18.12 10.46
CA SER A 36 -0.12 -19.36 10.41
C SER A 36 -1.53 -19.17 10.98
N LEU A 37 -2.55 -19.70 10.29
CA LEU A 37 -3.90 -19.85 10.83
C LEU A 37 -4.04 -21.26 11.43
N LEU A 38 -4.33 -21.32 12.73
CA LEU A 38 -4.51 -22.54 13.51
C LEU A 38 -5.97 -22.66 13.95
N ALA A 39 -6.48 -23.89 14.08
CA ALA A 39 -7.82 -24.16 14.60
C ALA A 39 -7.74 -25.12 15.79
N GLU A 40 -8.35 -24.73 16.91
CA GLU A 40 -8.55 -25.57 18.09
C GLU A 40 -10.00 -26.06 18.14
N GLY A 41 -10.21 -27.29 18.63
CA GLY A 41 -11.52 -27.93 18.69
C GLY A 41 -11.91 -28.73 17.43
N LEU A 42 -10.98 -28.93 16.50
CA LEU A 42 -11.15 -29.73 15.28
C LEU A 42 -10.04 -30.79 15.17
N ALA A 43 -10.38 -31.99 14.67
CA ALA A 43 -9.36 -32.92 14.19
C ALA A 43 -8.74 -32.42 12.88
N ALA A 44 -7.50 -32.84 12.59
CA ALA A 44 -6.77 -32.39 11.39
C ALA A 44 -7.53 -32.69 10.07
N GLU A 45 -8.24 -33.81 10.02
CA GLU A 45 -9.05 -34.21 8.86
C GLU A 45 -10.29 -33.33 8.69
N GLU A 46 -10.93 -32.92 9.79
CA GLU A 46 -12.08 -32.01 9.79
C GLU A 46 -11.65 -30.59 9.41
N ALA A 47 -10.50 -30.12 9.94
CA ALA A 47 -9.91 -28.85 9.57
C ALA A 47 -9.53 -28.80 8.07
N SER A 48 -8.99 -29.90 7.52
CA SER A 48 -8.68 -30.01 6.09
C SER A 48 -9.91 -30.12 5.21
N ALA A 49 -11.00 -30.72 5.69
CA ALA A 49 -12.26 -30.74 4.94
C ALA A 49 -12.92 -29.35 4.94
N LEU A 50 -12.81 -28.62 6.06
CA LEU A 50 -13.31 -27.25 6.19
C LEU A 50 -12.46 -26.23 5.44
N SER A 51 -11.17 -26.48 5.21
CA SER A 51 -10.30 -25.52 4.54
C SER A 51 -10.78 -25.23 3.12
N ASP A 52 -11.26 -26.23 2.38
CA ASP A 52 -11.68 -26.01 0.99
C ASP A 52 -13.01 -25.24 0.89
N ASP A 53 -13.94 -25.46 1.82
CA ASP A 53 -15.27 -24.83 1.84
C ASP A 53 -15.30 -23.47 2.56
N LEU A 54 -14.53 -23.29 3.64
CA LEU A 54 -14.51 -22.06 4.46
C LEU A 54 -13.31 -21.16 4.16
N LEU A 55 -12.20 -21.72 3.70
CA LEU A 55 -10.94 -21.02 3.44
C LEU A 55 -10.52 -21.23 1.98
N PRO A 56 -11.32 -20.72 1.01
CA PRO A 56 -10.96 -20.82 -0.40
C PRO A 56 -9.55 -20.27 -0.63
N ALA A 57 -8.91 -20.71 -1.72
CA ALA A 57 -7.54 -20.33 -2.09
C ALA A 57 -7.24 -18.88 -1.69
N GLY A 58 -6.25 -18.72 -0.81
CA GLY A 58 -5.91 -17.45 -0.20
C GLY A 58 -5.83 -16.34 -1.25
N ARG A 59 -6.72 -15.36 -1.11
CA ARG A 59 -6.63 -14.11 -1.85
C ARG A 59 -5.76 -13.16 -1.03
N GLU A 60 -5.02 -12.26 -1.67
CA GLU A 60 -4.30 -11.19 -0.97
C GLU A 60 -5.19 -10.55 0.10
N PHE A 61 -4.76 -10.69 1.36
CA PHE A 61 -5.44 -10.14 2.51
C PHE A 61 -4.72 -8.84 2.92
N GLY A 62 -5.24 -7.72 2.42
CA GLY A 62 -4.84 -6.37 2.84
C GLY A 62 -3.95 -5.63 1.84
N CYS A 63 -4.28 -4.36 1.60
CA CYS A 63 -3.28 -3.40 1.15
C CYS A 63 -2.35 -3.14 2.33
N ALA A 64 -1.05 -3.41 2.18
CA ALA A 64 -0.04 -2.94 3.14
C ALA A 64 0.23 -1.42 2.99
N HIS A 65 -0.86 -0.67 2.79
CA HIS A 65 -0.90 0.78 2.83
C HIS A 65 -1.36 1.18 4.24
N PRO A 66 -0.54 1.94 4.99
CA PRO A 66 -0.92 2.40 6.33
C PRO A 66 -2.24 3.16 6.32
N LEU A 67 -3.10 2.90 7.31
CA LEU A 67 -4.42 3.55 7.40
C LEU A 67 -4.34 5.03 7.79
N THR A 68 -3.18 5.49 8.28
CA THR A 68 -3.00 6.86 8.79
C THR A 68 -1.97 7.61 7.97
N VAL A 69 -2.42 8.66 7.29
CA VAL A 69 -1.55 9.68 6.69
C VAL A 69 -1.17 10.68 7.77
N LEU A 70 0.13 10.82 8.03
CA LEU A 70 0.68 11.82 8.94
C LEU A 70 0.64 13.21 8.28
N PRO A 71 0.29 14.26 9.04
CA PRO A 71 0.24 15.62 8.49
C PRO A 71 1.66 16.10 8.14
N PRO A 72 1.82 16.93 7.10
CA PRO A 72 3.10 17.51 6.77
C PRO A 72 3.69 18.28 7.95
N PRO A 73 5.02 18.20 8.18
CA PRO A 73 5.67 18.91 9.27
C PRO A 73 5.46 20.43 9.10
N THR A 74 4.99 21.08 10.16
CA THR A 74 4.78 22.54 10.18
C THR A 74 6.03 23.24 10.70
N VAL A 75 6.25 24.47 10.24
CA VAL A 75 7.23 25.40 10.83
C VAL A 75 6.50 26.64 11.33
N PRO A 76 6.60 26.99 12.62
CA PRO A 76 6.12 28.27 13.11
C PRO A 76 7.09 29.39 12.69
N ASN A 77 6.57 30.42 12.00
CA ASN A 77 7.19 31.75 11.89
C ASN A 77 8.71 31.81 11.58
N GLU A 78 9.20 31.05 10.60
CA GLU A 78 10.50 31.34 9.99
C GLU A 78 10.29 32.18 8.72
N ASP A 79 11.18 33.14 8.46
CA ASP A 79 11.25 33.87 7.18
C ASP A 79 11.61 32.86 6.07
N CYS A 80 10.58 32.20 5.54
CA CYS A 80 10.66 31.07 4.64
C CYS A 80 10.86 31.47 3.17
N SER A 81 11.21 32.72 2.88
CA SER A 81 11.29 33.22 1.50
C SER A 81 12.41 32.59 0.66
N GLN A 82 13.37 31.89 1.31
CA GLN A 82 14.56 31.33 0.66
C GLN A 82 14.66 29.78 0.74
N VAL A 83 13.73 29.09 1.40
CA VAL A 83 13.82 27.62 1.58
C VAL A 83 12.98 26.92 0.51
N PRO A 84 13.53 25.96 -0.26
CA PRO A 84 12.76 25.17 -1.20
C PRO A 84 11.55 24.50 -0.54
N ARG A 85 10.41 24.50 -1.23
CA ARG A 85 9.15 23.97 -0.71
C ARG A 85 8.48 23.03 -1.70
N LEU A 86 7.68 22.11 -1.17
CA LEU A 86 6.87 21.18 -1.95
C LEU A 86 5.45 21.15 -1.38
N ARG A 87 4.43 21.20 -2.24
CA ARG A 87 3.03 21.05 -1.83
C ARG A 87 2.68 19.57 -1.69
N VAL A 88 2.31 19.19 -0.48
CA VAL A 88 2.05 17.80 -0.10
C VAL A 88 0.81 17.70 0.79
N ALA A 89 0.13 16.57 0.75
CA ALA A 89 -1.00 16.28 1.62
C ALA A 89 -0.56 15.62 2.94
N GLY A 90 0.57 14.92 2.92
CA GLY A 90 1.05 14.16 4.06
C GLY A 90 2.07 13.11 3.64
N TYR A 91 2.43 12.26 4.60
CA TYR A 91 3.32 11.13 4.40
C TYR A 91 2.93 9.98 5.32
N TYR A 92 3.49 8.79 5.11
CA TYR A 92 3.33 7.65 6.01
C TYR A 92 4.53 6.72 5.89
N HIS A 93 4.71 5.88 6.91
CA HIS A 93 5.80 4.90 6.99
C HIS A 93 5.27 3.48 6.85
N HIS A 94 6.15 2.54 6.51
CA HIS A 94 5.87 1.10 6.46
C HIS A 94 4.98 0.63 5.30
N SER A 95 4.90 1.40 4.21
CA SER A 95 4.24 0.93 2.99
C SER A 95 5.03 -0.22 2.36
N LEU A 96 4.35 -1.29 1.96
CA LEU A 96 4.95 -2.42 1.22
C LEU A 96 4.42 -2.54 -0.22
N ILE A 97 3.53 -1.64 -0.64
CA ILE A 97 2.86 -1.68 -1.96
C ILE A 97 3.31 -0.57 -2.91
N GLU A 98 4.18 0.34 -2.47
CA GLU A 98 4.59 1.53 -3.23
C GLU A 98 6.06 1.48 -3.68
N GLY A 99 6.58 0.27 -3.87
CA GLY A 99 7.94 0.05 -4.29
C GLY A 99 8.58 -1.15 -3.60
N PRO A 100 9.83 -1.47 -3.97
CA PRO A 100 10.57 -2.57 -3.37
C PRO A 100 10.88 -2.30 -1.89
N GLY A 101 10.65 -3.33 -1.08
CA GLY A 101 10.85 -3.28 0.36
C GLY A 101 9.88 -2.35 1.08
N ARG A 102 10.26 -1.97 2.30
CA ARG A 102 9.50 -1.10 3.19
C ARG A 102 9.76 0.37 2.87
N ARG A 103 8.70 1.11 2.53
CA ARG A 103 8.79 2.50 2.08
C ARG A 103 8.31 3.48 3.14
N SER A 104 8.97 4.63 3.20
CA SER A 104 8.35 5.88 3.68
C SER A 104 7.85 6.65 2.46
N SER A 105 6.58 6.98 2.46
CA SER A 105 5.88 7.45 1.27
C SER A 105 5.37 8.86 1.45
N LEU A 106 5.61 9.70 0.44
CA LEU A 106 5.18 11.10 0.42
C LEU A 106 4.05 11.30 -0.60
N LEU A 107 2.98 11.99 -0.19
CA LEU A 107 1.84 12.32 -1.03
C LEU A 107 1.92 13.75 -1.54
N VAL A 108 2.38 13.91 -2.78
CA VAL A 108 2.41 15.19 -3.50
C VAL A 108 1.01 15.60 -3.95
N VAL A 109 0.75 16.90 -3.97
CA VAL A 109 -0.53 17.49 -4.34
C VAL A 109 -0.45 18.18 -5.70
N GLY A 110 -1.57 18.22 -6.43
CA GLY A 110 -1.70 18.89 -7.70
C GLY A 110 -1.44 17.91 -8.85
N CYS A 111 -2.44 17.72 -9.71
CA CYS A 111 -2.31 16.86 -10.88
C CYS A 111 -3.22 17.33 -12.01
N THR A 112 -2.63 17.95 -13.04
CA THR A 112 -3.40 18.36 -14.23
C THR A 112 -3.69 17.21 -15.21
N ILE A 113 -3.12 16.01 -14.98
CA ILE A 113 -3.41 14.83 -15.81
C ILE A 113 -4.83 14.33 -15.57
N GLY A 114 -5.28 14.31 -14.31
CA GLY A 114 -6.66 14.03 -13.95
C GLY A 114 -7.17 12.67 -14.43
N CYS A 115 -6.38 11.60 -14.28
CA CYS A 115 -6.73 10.28 -14.81
C CYS A 115 -8.11 9.83 -14.29
N ARG A 116 -8.97 9.33 -15.19
CA ARG A 116 -10.27 8.79 -14.82
C ARG A 116 -10.09 7.54 -13.95
N GLY A 117 -10.77 7.51 -12.80
CA GLY A 117 -10.68 6.40 -11.85
C GLY A 117 -9.36 6.35 -11.06
N CYS A 118 -8.58 7.45 -11.05
CA CYS A 118 -7.32 7.52 -10.31
C CYS A 118 -7.52 7.22 -8.82
N TRP A 119 -6.69 6.32 -8.28
CA TRP A 119 -6.67 5.96 -6.86
C TRP A 119 -6.46 7.15 -5.94
N THR A 120 -5.61 8.09 -6.35
CA THR A 120 -5.26 9.31 -5.60
C THR A 120 -5.96 10.54 -6.16
N SER A 121 -7.16 10.41 -6.74
CA SER A 121 -7.90 11.54 -7.34
C SER A 121 -8.17 12.71 -6.38
N TRP A 122 -8.22 12.43 -5.08
CA TRP A 122 -8.33 13.44 -4.01
C TRP A 122 -7.09 14.33 -3.87
N LEU A 123 -5.94 13.97 -4.48
CA LEU A 123 -4.72 14.77 -4.55
C LEU A 123 -4.64 15.65 -5.81
N HIS A 124 -5.61 15.57 -6.72
CA HIS A 124 -5.59 16.39 -7.95
C HIS A 124 -5.76 17.90 -7.71
N PRO A 125 -6.69 18.36 -6.84
CA PRO A 125 -6.87 19.80 -6.61
C PRO A 125 -5.68 20.42 -5.88
N GLU A 126 -5.20 21.57 -6.33
CA GLU A 126 -4.01 22.23 -5.76
C GLU A 126 -4.21 22.78 -4.35
N ASP A 127 -5.47 23.04 -3.97
CA ASP A 127 -5.88 23.58 -2.67
C ASP A 127 -5.92 22.52 -1.55
N VAL A 128 -5.86 21.24 -1.92
CA VAL A 128 -5.75 20.13 -0.96
C VAL A 128 -4.31 20.03 -0.47
N GLY A 129 -4.02 20.32 0.80
CA GLY A 129 -2.68 20.15 1.38
C GLY A 129 -1.92 21.46 1.65
N VAL A 130 -0.63 21.36 1.97
CA VAL A 130 0.18 22.49 2.42
C VAL A 130 1.53 22.55 1.72
N SER A 131 2.04 23.76 1.53
CA SER A 131 3.43 23.96 1.13
C SER A 131 4.33 23.73 2.34
N ALA A 132 5.14 22.68 2.31
CA ALA A 132 6.06 22.32 3.40
C ALA A 132 7.53 22.53 2.98
N PRO A 133 8.42 22.93 3.91
CA PRO A 133 9.85 23.04 3.61
C PRO A 133 10.44 21.66 3.33
N VAL A 134 11.25 21.57 2.29
CA VAL A 134 11.85 20.33 1.83
C VAL A 134 12.69 19.63 2.91
N ASP A 135 13.49 20.37 3.67
CA ASP A 135 14.33 19.78 4.72
C ASP A 135 13.51 19.08 5.80
N ARG A 136 12.35 19.66 6.16
CA ARG A 136 11.45 19.05 7.15
C ARG A 136 10.78 17.80 6.61
N LEU A 137 10.44 17.79 5.32
CA LEU A 137 9.94 16.59 4.66
C LEU A 137 11.01 15.48 4.63
N ALA A 138 12.26 15.84 4.32
CA ALA A 138 13.37 14.89 4.32
C ALA A 138 13.62 14.31 5.72
N ASP A 139 13.62 15.14 6.75
CA ASP A 139 13.76 14.69 8.16
C ASP A 139 12.60 13.75 8.55
N ALA A 140 11.36 14.10 8.19
CA ALA A 140 10.19 13.28 8.49
C ALA A 140 10.21 11.93 7.77
N LEU A 141 10.49 11.92 6.46
CA LEU A 141 10.59 10.68 5.67
C LEU A 141 11.78 9.82 6.10
N LEU A 142 12.77 10.41 6.76
CA LEU A 142 13.96 9.73 7.25
C LEU A 142 13.99 9.53 8.78
N ASP A 143 12.85 9.66 9.46
CA ASP A 143 12.76 9.48 10.90
C ASP A 143 13.32 8.10 11.33
N PRO A 144 14.37 8.04 12.18
CA PRO A 144 15.01 6.80 12.59
C PRO A 144 14.11 5.89 13.44
N ALA A 145 12.96 6.37 13.94
CA ALA A 145 11.98 5.53 14.61
C ALA A 145 11.29 4.52 13.68
N TYR A 146 11.37 4.74 12.35
CA TYR A 146 10.72 3.90 11.35
C TYR A 146 11.76 3.27 10.41
N GLU A 147 11.95 1.97 10.55
CA GLU A 147 12.76 1.16 9.63
C GLU A 147 12.17 1.21 8.20
N ARG A 148 13.05 1.31 7.22
CA ARG A 148 12.71 1.49 5.80
C ARG A 148 13.88 1.11 4.91
N ASP A 149 13.56 0.60 3.72
CA ASP A 149 14.52 0.32 2.65
C ASP A 149 14.68 1.52 1.70
N GLY A 150 13.72 2.45 1.71
CA GLY A 150 13.81 3.69 0.96
C GLY A 150 12.57 4.58 1.02
N VAL A 151 12.56 5.60 0.15
CA VAL A 151 11.47 6.58 0.06
C VAL A 151 10.72 6.48 -1.26
N SER A 152 9.39 6.50 -1.22
CA SER A 152 8.53 6.57 -2.41
C SER A 152 7.83 7.93 -2.48
N ILE A 153 7.90 8.58 -3.63
CA ILE A 153 7.24 9.87 -3.85
C ILE A 153 6.14 9.65 -4.88
N LEU A 154 4.90 9.87 -4.47
CA LEU A 154 3.70 9.60 -5.25
C LEU A 154 2.64 10.68 -5.02
N GLY A 155 1.42 10.47 -5.52
CA GLY A 155 0.27 11.31 -5.19
C GLY A 155 -0.41 11.89 -6.42
N GLY A 156 -0.47 13.22 -6.50
CA GLY A 156 -0.89 13.97 -7.68
C GLY A 156 0.04 13.73 -8.87
N GLU A 157 0.77 14.74 -9.32
CA GLU A 157 1.85 14.58 -10.29
C GLU A 157 3.14 15.20 -9.74
N PRO A 158 4.06 14.41 -9.17
CA PRO A 158 5.32 14.90 -8.63
C PRO A 158 6.10 15.77 -9.64
N MET A 159 6.09 15.40 -10.92
CA MET A 159 6.84 16.12 -11.96
C MET A 159 6.23 17.47 -12.35
N GLN A 160 5.10 17.87 -11.74
CA GLN A 160 4.51 19.22 -11.85
C GLN A 160 5.02 20.19 -10.77
N GLN A 161 5.89 19.73 -9.85
CA GLN A 161 6.59 20.58 -8.89
C GLN A 161 8.11 20.33 -8.94
N PRO A 162 8.74 20.49 -10.12
CA PRO A 162 10.07 19.92 -10.40
C PRO A 162 11.19 20.50 -9.52
N GLU A 163 11.17 21.79 -9.20
CA GLU A 163 12.20 22.41 -8.37
C GLU A 163 12.12 21.97 -6.91
N GLY A 164 10.90 21.95 -6.35
CA GLY A 164 10.65 21.47 -4.99
C GLY A 164 10.96 19.97 -4.85
N LEU A 165 10.64 19.20 -5.89
CA LEU A 165 10.86 17.76 -5.92
C LEU A 165 12.36 17.43 -6.04
N LEU A 166 13.10 18.11 -6.93
CA LEU A 166 14.55 17.96 -7.03
C LEU A 166 15.23 18.30 -5.71
N ALA A 167 14.86 19.42 -5.09
CA ALA A 167 15.39 19.80 -3.79
C ALA A 167 15.16 18.70 -2.74
N LEU A 168 13.98 18.05 -2.74
CA LEU A 168 13.68 16.95 -1.84
C LEU A 168 14.55 15.72 -2.12
N VAL A 169 14.68 15.32 -3.38
CA VAL A 169 15.52 14.18 -3.74
C VAL A 169 16.97 14.42 -3.30
N GLN A 170 17.52 15.62 -3.54
CA GLN A 170 18.86 15.99 -3.11
C GLN A 170 19.00 16.01 -1.58
N ALA A 171 17.99 16.53 -0.87
CA ALA A 171 17.95 16.55 0.59
C ALA A 171 17.92 15.14 1.20
N LEU A 172 17.19 14.21 0.58
CA LEU A 172 17.14 12.80 0.96
C LEU A 172 18.50 12.11 0.72
N ARG A 173 19.12 12.34 -0.44
CA ARG A 173 20.46 11.82 -0.76
C ARG A 173 21.51 12.31 0.22
N ALA A 174 21.53 13.61 0.52
CA ALA A 174 22.45 14.22 1.47
C ALA A 174 22.33 13.64 2.89
N ARG A 175 21.14 13.16 3.26
CA ARG A 175 20.84 12.50 4.54
C ARG A 175 21.03 10.97 4.50
N GLY A 176 21.61 10.43 3.43
CA GLY A 176 21.95 9.01 3.31
C GLY A 176 20.85 8.11 2.78
N CYS A 177 19.78 8.65 2.18
CA CYS A 177 18.79 7.82 1.51
C CYS A 177 19.37 7.20 0.22
N THR A 178 19.52 5.88 0.21
CA THR A 178 20.14 5.14 -0.91
C THR A 178 19.15 4.73 -1.99
N HIS A 179 17.85 4.60 -1.66
CA HIS A 179 16.83 4.13 -2.59
C HIS A 179 15.60 5.06 -2.67
N ILE A 180 15.49 5.83 -3.75
CA ILE A 180 14.38 6.75 -4.02
C ILE A 180 13.59 6.27 -5.24
N LEU A 181 12.27 6.14 -5.06
CA LEU A 181 11.32 5.80 -6.11
C LEU A 181 10.37 6.98 -6.33
N VAL A 182 10.09 7.33 -7.59
CA VAL A 182 9.12 8.38 -7.95
C VAL A 182 8.06 7.81 -8.89
N TYR A 183 6.79 8.10 -8.61
CA TYR A 183 5.68 7.87 -9.53
C TYR A 183 5.46 9.08 -10.41
N SER A 184 5.10 8.86 -11.67
CA SER A 184 4.77 9.91 -12.63
C SER A 184 3.74 9.41 -13.64
N GLY A 185 2.71 10.20 -13.90
CA GLY A 185 1.77 9.98 -14.99
C GLY A 185 2.37 10.31 -16.38
N TYR A 186 3.56 10.90 -16.43
CA TYR A 186 4.35 11.04 -17.65
C TYR A 186 5.27 9.85 -17.87
N THR A 187 5.44 9.45 -19.13
CA THR A 187 6.45 8.45 -19.49
C THR A 187 7.86 9.05 -19.42
N TYR A 188 8.86 8.20 -19.22
CA TYR A 188 10.26 8.60 -19.22
C TYR A 188 10.65 9.40 -20.48
N GLU A 189 10.22 8.97 -21.66
CA GLU A 189 10.53 9.67 -22.91
C GLU A 189 9.87 11.05 -22.96
N ARG A 190 8.71 11.22 -22.33
CA ARG A 190 8.08 12.54 -22.17
C ARG A 190 8.86 13.39 -21.18
N LEU A 191 9.30 12.83 -20.06
CA LEU A 191 10.11 13.53 -19.06
C LEU A 191 11.45 13.98 -19.64
N GLN A 192 12.11 13.16 -20.46
CA GLN A 192 13.32 13.57 -21.18
C GLN A 192 13.10 14.79 -22.08
N ARG A 193 11.98 14.83 -22.82
CA ARG A 193 11.63 16.03 -23.62
C ARG A 193 11.29 17.24 -22.76
N MET A 194 10.65 17.03 -21.61
CA MET A 194 10.36 18.10 -20.66
C MET A 194 11.66 18.67 -20.06
N ALA A 195 12.65 17.82 -19.81
CA ALA A 195 13.95 18.21 -19.26
C ALA A 195 14.73 19.19 -20.15
N GLU A 196 14.44 19.24 -21.46
CA GLU A 196 15.01 20.25 -22.37
C GLU A 196 14.61 21.69 -22.01
N ARG A 197 13.43 21.86 -21.40
CA ARG A 197 12.88 23.16 -20.98
C ARG A 197 12.88 23.34 -19.46
N GLU A 198 12.87 22.23 -18.73
CA GLU A 198 12.84 22.17 -17.27
C GLU A 198 14.01 21.32 -16.75
N PRO A 199 15.22 21.88 -16.63
CA PRO A 199 16.43 21.13 -16.26
C PRO A 199 16.33 20.40 -14.92
N ALA A 200 15.43 20.85 -14.03
CA ALA A 200 15.21 20.19 -12.74
C ALA A 200 14.68 18.75 -12.90
N ILE A 201 13.87 18.48 -13.93
CA ILE A 201 13.40 17.11 -14.24
C ILE A 201 14.57 16.22 -14.65
N GLY A 202 15.46 16.71 -15.50
CA GLY A 202 16.64 15.95 -15.93
C GLY A 202 17.53 15.58 -14.74
N SER A 203 17.87 16.57 -13.92
CA SER A 203 18.69 16.38 -12.72
C SER A 203 18.03 15.40 -11.73
N LEU A 204 16.70 15.46 -11.61
CA LEU A 204 15.95 14.53 -10.76
C LEU A 204 16.03 13.10 -11.28
N LEU A 205 15.92 12.88 -12.59
CA LEU A 205 16.02 11.54 -13.17
C LEU A 205 17.40 10.91 -12.94
N ASP A 206 18.45 11.72 -12.87
CA ASP A 206 19.80 11.27 -12.56
C ASP A 206 19.97 10.88 -11.07
N ASP A 207 19.16 11.46 -10.18
CA ASP A 207 19.27 11.30 -8.73
C ASP A 207 18.35 10.22 -8.12
N ILE A 208 17.43 9.63 -8.89
CA ILE A 208 16.49 8.60 -8.42
C ILE A 208 16.92 7.18 -8.84
N ASN A 209 16.40 6.16 -8.13
CA ASN A 209 16.69 4.76 -8.45
C ASN A 209 15.61 4.13 -9.30
N VAL A 210 14.35 4.48 -9.07
CA VAL A 210 13.21 3.88 -9.75
C VAL A 210 12.21 4.95 -10.16
N LEU A 211 11.75 4.88 -11.40
CA LEU A 211 10.62 5.64 -11.92
C LEU A 211 9.49 4.66 -12.25
N ILE A 212 8.31 4.87 -11.67
CA ILE A 212 7.08 4.23 -12.13
C ILE A 212 6.36 5.22 -13.04
N ASP A 213 6.30 4.90 -14.33
CA ASP A 213 5.95 5.86 -15.36
C ASP A 213 4.64 5.55 -16.08
N GLY A 214 4.03 6.61 -16.64
CA GLY A 214 2.82 6.54 -17.45
C GLY A 214 1.52 6.74 -16.65
N PRO A 215 0.45 7.21 -17.34
CA PRO A 215 -0.80 7.56 -16.68
C PRO A 215 -1.55 6.31 -16.23
N TYR A 216 -2.38 6.46 -15.20
CA TYR A 216 -3.32 5.41 -14.81
C TYR A 216 -4.41 5.22 -15.87
N ILE A 217 -4.68 3.97 -16.25
CA ILE A 217 -5.74 3.59 -17.18
C ILE A 217 -6.65 2.58 -16.49
N GLU A 218 -7.85 3.03 -16.10
CA GLU A 218 -8.86 2.20 -15.40
C GLU A 218 -9.15 0.87 -16.10
N LYS A 219 -9.22 0.87 -17.45
CA LYS A 219 -9.46 -0.35 -18.24
C LYS A 219 -8.36 -1.40 -18.15
N LEU A 220 -7.17 -1.01 -17.68
CA LEU A 220 -6.00 -1.86 -17.54
C LEU A 220 -5.63 -2.13 -16.07
N ALA A 221 -6.50 -1.75 -15.12
CA ALA A 221 -6.26 -1.94 -13.69
C ALA A 221 -6.07 -3.42 -13.31
N THR A 222 -6.82 -4.33 -13.94
CA THR A 222 -6.69 -5.79 -13.70
C THR A 222 -5.41 -6.39 -14.28
N ALA A 223 -4.69 -5.65 -15.12
CA ALA A 223 -3.41 -6.04 -15.70
C ALA A 223 -2.23 -5.32 -15.04
N ALA A 224 -2.46 -4.64 -13.90
CA ALA A 224 -1.40 -4.01 -13.13
C ALA A 224 -0.37 -5.05 -12.68
N GLY A 225 0.91 -4.71 -12.87
CA GLY A 225 2.03 -5.44 -12.29
C GLY A 225 2.46 -4.87 -10.94
N PRO A 226 3.59 -5.34 -10.38
CA PRO A 226 4.10 -4.91 -9.10
C PRO A 226 4.20 -3.39 -8.98
N TRP A 227 3.60 -2.85 -7.91
CA TRP A 227 3.56 -1.42 -7.54
C TRP A 227 2.89 -0.48 -8.55
N THR A 228 2.36 -0.99 -9.66
CA THR A 228 1.66 -0.18 -10.67
C THR A 228 0.15 -0.15 -10.41
N GLY A 229 -0.51 0.91 -10.86
CA GLY A 229 -1.98 1.01 -10.83
C GLY A 229 -2.65 0.42 -12.08
N SER A 230 -1.96 0.36 -13.21
CA SER A 230 -2.50 -0.19 -14.46
C SER A 230 -1.42 -0.79 -15.36
N GLY A 231 -1.76 -1.81 -16.15
CA GLY A 231 -0.80 -2.61 -16.92
C GLY A 231 -0.02 -1.89 -18.04
N ASN A 232 -0.31 -0.63 -18.31
CA ASN A 232 0.49 0.21 -19.21
C ASN A 232 1.68 0.89 -18.51
N GLN A 233 1.67 0.95 -17.18
CA GLN A 233 2.72 1.63 -16.43
C GLN A 233 3.96 0.74 -16.36
N ARG A 234 5.15 1.36 -16.41
CA ARG A 234 6.40 0.62 -16.37
C ARG A 234 7.15 0.96 -15.10
N VAL A 235 7.75 -0.05 -14.48
CA VAL A 235 8.75 0.14 -13.43
C VAL A 235 10.12 0.20 -14.10
N LEU A 236 10.77 1.37 -14.08
CA LEU A 236 12.07 1.61 -14.68
C LEU A 236 13.12 1.78 -13.58
N VAL A 237 14.11 0.90 -13.56
CA VAL A 237 15.24 0.94 -12.63
C VAL A 237 16.43 1.62 -13.32
N PHE A 238 17.03 2.60 -12.66
CA PHE A 238 18.20 3.32 -13.17
C PHE A 238 19.49 2.64 -12.71
N GLU A 239 20.22 2.08 -13.65
CA GLU A 239 21.55 1.50 -13.45
C GLU A 239 22.57 2.32 -14.23
N ALA A 240 23.51 2.96 -13.53
CA ALA A 240 24.51 3.85 -14.15
C ALA A 240 23.88 4.91 -15.08
N GLY A 241 22.74 5.48 -14.69
CA GLY A 241 22.01 6.50 -15.46
C GLY A 241 21.18 5.97 -16.63
N VAL A 242 21.16 4.64 -16.86
CA VAL A 242 20.38 4.02 -17.93
C VAL A 242 19.13 3.36 -17.34
N PRO A 243 17.92 3.74 -17.79
CA PRO A 243 16.70 3.09 -17.33
C PRO A 243 16.56 1.70 -17.95
N ARG A 244 16.24 0.72 -17.13
CA ARG A 244 15.93 -0.65 -17.54
C ARG A 244 14.58 -1.09 -16.97
N PRO A 245 13.78 -1.86 -17.72
CA PRO A 245 12.57 -2.45 -17.14
C PRO A 245 12.92 -3.31 -15.93
N TRP A 246 12.17 -3.17 -14.85
CA TRP A 246 12.26 -4.06 -13.71
C TRP A 246 11.94 -5.50 -14.14
N GLN A 247 12.71 -6.44 -13.61
CA GLN A 247 12.50 -7.87 -13.82
C GLN A 247 12.36 -8.51 -12.45
N GLU A 248 11.29 -9.28 -12.27
CA GLU A 248 11.12 -10.14 -11.11
C GLU A 248 12.19 -11.23 -11.17
N THR A 249 12.99 -11.36 -10.11
CA THR A 249 14.09 -12.34 -10.02
C THR A 249 13.66 -13.56 -9.24
#